data_AF-A0A935ZK88-F1
#
_entry.id   AF-A0A935ZK88-F1
#
_cell.length_a   1.000
_cell.length_b   1.000
_cell.length_c   1.000
_cell.angle_alpha   90.00
_cell.angle_beta   90.00
_cell.angle_gamma   90.00
#
_symmetry.space_group_name_H-M   'P 1'
#
loop_
_entity.id
_entity.type
_entity.pdbx_description
1 polymer ?
#
loop_
_entity_poly.entity_id
_entity_poly.type
_entity_poly.pdbx_seq_one_letter_code
_entity_poly.pdbx_strand_id
1 'polypeptide(L)'
;MARTALAPSLCTLACAIACTSTSPGDADASDTNDPSLAPSDGDDGRPNPTSESPATSSGGASSDSGAATDGAAPTTGGDDPPVPPSDCDVALPLAPTFHVAPTGDDDTGDGSEAAPWQTLAHGIAQLAPGDVLLVEDGEYAGPQNAIVDVPGGTDGFTTIAARHPLAVRIVGGSDLLFIGDRVHVDGFVFDAGDGDEFVGTIAGDHSRVTRSIFRRAGESGEQGGLLQLWGNDNLVEDVAGVGSCRACFVQGGPDASTQRNIWRRVVGRMDYTSSPLPKSTFNTYGNNADDSVRDHLYQNVIAIDGHAPQTGGEGKYGGFYIAKVGSNIRFQGVMVIGEAVDHAGIFGVEWGQGNVVDHAVVWGISDGATGVRANTASHVTVGGFAGEPFQLEDGDAPQSVIDPTGPDVVSNTPGADLRTRWGVSGTHWGEPGFDQPTDEPLWPWPCERRIAEVFAEPNDPPPGDAPAVNETSRGFAAGGIGLYGGPVTLTSYVWELLGTPCPDDVCGA
;
A
#
# COMPACT_ATOMS: atom_id res chain seq x y z
N MET A 1 -56.57 26.35 1.51
CA MET A 1 -56.07 26.74 2.84
C MET A 1 -55.52 25.47 3.48
N ALA A 2 -54.31 25.06 3.11
CA ALA A 2 -53.04 25.38 3.77
C ALA A 2 -52.90 24.64 5.11
N ARG A 3 -52.24 23.47 5.07
CA ARG A 3 -51.59 22.83 6.21
C ARG A 3 -50.09 23.09 6.08
N THR A 4 -49.55 23.72 7.09
CA THR A 4 -48.17 24.18 7.25
C THR A 4 -47.25 22.98 7.46
N ALA A 5 -46.18 22.89 6.66
CA ALA A 5 -45.10 21.93 6.84
C ALA A 5 -44.16 22.42 7.96
N LEU A 6 -43.78 21.50 8.84
CA LEU A 6 -42.67 21.64 9.78
C LEU A 6 -41.34 21.55 9.00
N ALA A 7 -40.38 22.41 9.37
CA ALA A 7 -39.06 22.52 8.76
C ALA A 7 -38.17 21.30 9.09
N PRO A 8 -37.30 20.84 8.15
CA PRO A 8 -36.25 19.90 8.46
C PRO A 8 -35.00 20.61 9.03
N SER A 9 -34.34 19.84 9.90
CA SER A 9 -33.13 20.15 10.67
C SER A 9 -31.93 20.53 9.80
N LEU A 10 -31.05 21.37 10.36
CA LEU A 10 -29.78 21.83 9.82
C LEU A 10 -28.80 20.67 9.64
N CYS A 11 -28.79 20.01 8.47
CA CYS A 11 -27.80 18.98 8.14
C CYS A 11 -27.43 18.99 6.64
N THR A 12 -27.50 20.14 5.96
CA THR A 12 -27.27 20.20 4.50
C THR A 12 -26.57 21.49 4.02
N LEU A 13 -25.73 22.11 4.86
CA LEU A 13 -25.09 23.39 4.49
C LEU A 13 -23.56 23.44 4.58
N ALA A 14 -22.88 22.29 4.58
CA ALA A 14 -21.42 22.22 4.41
C ALA A 14 -20.98 21.41 3.15
N CYS A 15 -21.92 20.83 2.40
CA CYS A 15 -21.63 19.95 1.25
C CYS A 15 -22.01 20.57 -0.11
N ALA A 16 -21.91 21.90 -0.27
CA ALA A 16 -22.36 22.60 -1.48
C ALA A 16 -21.36 23.61 -2.07
N ILE A 17 -20.08 23.56 -1.69
CA ILE A 17 -19.02 24.33 -2.36
C ILE A 17 -17.87 23.39 -2.73
N ALA A 18 -18.15 22.47 -3.66
CA ALA A 18 -17.17 21.78 -4.52
C ALA A 18 -17.87 20.89 -5.56
N CYS A 19 -19.08 20.37 -5.28
CA CYS A 19 -19.83 19.55 -6.23
C CYS A 19 -20.72 20.38 -7.17
N THR A 20 -20.12 21.16 -8.07
CA THR A 20 -20.76 21.52 -9.35
C THR A 20 -19.71 21.73 -10.44
N SER A 21 -19.16 20.65 -10.98
CA SER A 21 -18.71 20.59 -12.38
C SER A 21 -18.70 19.14 -12.87
N THR A 22 -19.89 18.57 -13.07
CA THR A 22 -20.04 17.56 -14.11
C THR A 22 -20.04 18.28 -15.46
N SER A 23 -18.90 18.26 -16.16
CA SER A 23 -18.86 18.30 -17.61
C SER A 23 -18.28 16.97 -18.09
N PRO A 24 -18.92 16.27 -19.05
CA PRO A 24 -18.37 15.06 -19.63
C PRO A 24 -17.25 15.44 -20.59
N GLY A 25 -16.04 14.95 -20.34
CA GLY A 25 -14.90 15.06 -21.23
C GLY A 25 -13.70 15.75 -20.62
N ASP A 26 -13.01 15.07 -19.70
CA ASP A 26 -11.56 15.21 -19.51
C ASP A 26 -10.96 13.79 -19.53
N ALA A 27 -11.12 13.14 -20.68
CA ALA A 27 -10.13 12.18 -21.11
C ALA A 27 -8.95 13.03 -21.57
N ASP A 28 -7.95 13.21 -20.72
CA ASP A 28 -6.70 13.87 -21.12
C ASP A 28 -5.89 12.89 -21.98
N ALA A 29 -6.38 12.69 -23.20
CA ALA A 29 -5.70 11.99 -24.28
C ALA A 29 -4.71 12.92 -24.98
N SER A 30 -3.99 13.76 -24.23
CA SER A 30 -3.08 14.76 -24.81
C SER A 30 -1.62 14.72 -24.35
N ASP A 31 -1.15 13.60 -23.80
CA ASP A 31 0.30 13.35 -23.63
C ASP A 31 0.92 12.59 -24.82
N THR A 32 0.68 13.06 -26.05
CA THR A 32 1.36 12.55 -27.25
C THR A 32 2.46 13.47 -27.78
N ASN A 33 3.02 14.39 -26.99
CA ASN A 33 4.12 15.24 -27.46
C ASN A 33 5.15 15.53 -26.37
N ASP A 34 5.94 14.51 -26.02
CA ASP A 34 7.33 14.74 -25.63
C ASP A 34 8.19 14.76 -26.92
N PRO A 35 8.73 15.91 -27.36
CA PRO A 35 9.57 15.98 -28.54
C PRO A 35 11.01 15.46 -28.30
N SER A 36 11.30 14.77 -27.19
CA SER A 36 12.62 14.19 -26.91
C SER A 36 12.74 12.68 -27.15
N LEU A 37 11.66 11.97 -27.52
CA LEU A 37 11.70 10.54 -27.84
C LEU A 37 11.17 10.26 -29.26
N ALA A 38 11.97 10.60 -30.26
CA ALA A 38 11.74 10.14 -31.63
C ALA A 38 12.38 8.75 -31.84
N PRO A 39 11.65 7.72 -32.28
CA PRO A 39 12.26 6.49 -32.72
C PRO A 39 12.92 6.75 -34.09
N SER A 40 14.24 6.54 -34.18
CA SER A 40 14.91 6.49 -35.47
C SER A 40 14.69 5.11 -36.08
N ASP A 41 13.75 5.02 -37.02
CA ASP A 41 13.67 3.93 -37.99
C ASP A 41 14.95 3.91 -38.85
N GLY A 42 15.77 2.89 -38.63
CA GLY A 42 16.93 2.55 -39.43
C GLY A 42 16.84 1.09 -39.86
N ASP A 43 16.26 0.89 -41.04
CA ASP A 43 16.35 -0.34 -41.83
C ASP A 43 17.82 -0.66 -42.16
N ASP A 44 18.35 -1.72 -41.57
CA ASP A 44 19.55 -2.40 -42.06
C ASP A 44 19.33 -3.92 -42.13
N GLY A 45 18.65 -4.32 -43.20
CA GLY A 45 18.59 -5.71 -43.63
C GLY A 45 19.95 -6.41 -43.64
N ARG A 46 20.02 -7.56 -42.96
CA ARG A 46 20.95 -8.68 -43.20
C ARG A 46 20.35 -10.00 -42.68
N PRO A 47 20.69 -11.13 -43.31
CA PRO A 47 19.81 -12.29 -43.36
C PRO A 47 19.98 -13.28 -42.20
N ASN A 48 18.86 -13.91 -41.88
CA ASN A 48 18.65 -15.07 -41.02
C ASN A 48 19.55 -16.29 -41.38
N PRO A 49 20.02 -17.07 -40.39
CA PRO A 49 20.27 -18.49 -40.61
C PRO A 49 19.49 -19.38 -39.62
N THR A 50 18.49 -20.04 -40.19
CA THR A 50 18.18 -21.48 -40.10
C THR A 50 18.30 -22.22 -38.76
N SER A 51 17.14 -22.69 -38.33
CA SER A 51 16.84 -23.87 -37.52
C SER A 51 17.57 -25.16 -37.97
N GLU A 52 18.06 -25.93 -37.01
CA GLU A 52 18.07 -27.40 -37.08
C GLU A 52 17.70 -28.00 -35.72
N SER A 53 16.61 -28.76 -35.68
CA SER A 53 16.44 -29.87 -34.72
C SER A 53 17.20 -31.10 -35.24
N PRO A 54 17.40 -32.13 -34.39
CA PRO A 54 16.51 -33.28 -34.61
C PRO A 54 16.00 -33.92 -33.32
N ALA A 55 14.78 -34.43 -33.43
CA ALA A 55 14.17 -35.38 -32.51
C ALA A 55 14.83 -36.76 -32.63
N THR A 56 14.86 -37.53 -31.54
CA THR A 56 14.52 -38.97 -31.58
C THR A 56 13.85 -39.43 -30.29
N SER A 57 12.85 -40.27 -30.49
CA SER A 57 11.88 -40.86 -29.57
C SER A 57 12.34 -42.17 -28.94
N SER A 58 11.85 -42.48 -27.74
CA SER A 58 11.24 -43.77 -27.32
C SER A 58 10.97 -43.66 -25.82
N GLY A 59 9.86 -44.10 -25.20
CA GLY A 59 8.78 -44.99 -25.57
C GLY A 59 8.44 -45.78 -24.29
N GLY A 60 7.17 -45.86 -23.89
CA GLY A 60 6.77 -46.72 -22.77
C GLY A 60 5.47 -46.32 -22.08
N ALA A 61 4.34 -46.63 -22.70
CA ALA A 61 3.04 -46.67 -22.05
C ALA A 61 2.84 -48.02 -21.35
N SER A 62 2.23 -48.02 -20.16
CA SER A 62 1.37 -49.13 -19.73
C SER A 62 0.21 -48.61 -18.89
N SER A 63 -0.99 -48.80 -19.44
CA SER A 63 -2.27 -48.75 -18.75
C SER A 63 -2.44 -49.97 -17.84
N ASP A 64 -3.01 -49.77 -16.65
CA ASP A 64 -3.98 -50.74 -16.14
C ASP A 64 -5.06 -50.06 -15.29
N SER A 65 -6.27 -50.57 -15.45
CA SER A 65 -7.52 -50.11 -14.88
C SER A 65 -7.90 -50.95 -13.67
N GLY A 66 -8.33 -50.32 -12.57
CA GLY A 66 -8.93 -51.01 -11.43
C GLY A 66 -9.82 -50.05 -10.63
N ALA A 67 -11.12 -50.37 -10.56
CA ALA A 67 -12.14 -49.58 -9.87
C ALA A 67 -12.26 -49.94 -8.37
N ALA A 68 -12.61 -48.89 -7.59
CA ALA A 68 -13.32 -48.86 -6.30
C ALA A 68 -12.66 -49.45 -5.03
N THR A 69 -12.49 -48.61 -4.00
CA THR A 69 -13.24 -48.67 -2.72
C THR A 69 -12.94 -47.42 -1.85
N ASP A 70 -13.96 -46.94 -1.13
CA ASP A 70 -13.92 -45.93 -0.06
C ASP A 70 -12.78 -46.17 0.95
N GLY A 71 -12.19 -45.08 1.46
CA GLY A 71 -11.38 -45.15 2.68
C GLY A 71 -10.42 -43.99 2.91
N ALA A 72 -10.80 -43.14 3.87
CA ALA A 72 -9.94 -42.36 4.76
C ALA A 72 -9.09 -41.21 4.18
N ALA A 73 -9.42 -40.01 4.65
CA ALA A 73 -8.57 -38.82 4.63
C ALA A 73 -7.20 -39.11 5.27
N PRO A 74 -6.10 -38.54 4.75
CA PRO A 74 -4.85 -38.51 5.49
C PRO A 74 -4.87 -37.29 6.43
N THR A 75 -5.11 -37.55 7.71
CA THR A 75 -4.65 -36.70 8.80
C THR A 75 -3.20 -37.07 9.12
N THR A 76 -2.26 -36.18 8.83
CA THR A 76 -0.99 -36.11 9.56
C THR A 76 -0.63 -34.65 9.72
N GLY A 77 -0.97 -34.11 10.90
CA GLY A 77 -0.39 -32.86 11.39
C GLY A 77 1.11 -33.07 11.55
N GLY A 78 1.87 -32.22 10.87
CA GLY A 78 3.14 -31.77 11.43
C GLY A 78 2.77 -30.76 12.51
N ASP A 79 3.23 -31.00 13.73
CA ASP A 79 3.23 -29.97 14.76
C ASP A 79 4.21 -28.89 14.30
N ASP A 80 3.69 -27.87 13.61
CA ASP A 80 4.44 -26.64 13.38
C ASP A 80 4.90 -26.09 14.74
N PRO A 81 6.15 -25.63 14.87
CA PRO A 81 6.57 -24.95 16.09
C PRO A 81 5.60 -23.80 16.39
N PRO A 82 5.24 -23.57 17.65
CA PRO A 82 4.30 -22.52 18.00
C PRO A 82 4.87 -21.18 17.52
N VAL A 83 4.20 -20.60 16.53
CA VAL A 83 4.50 -19.25 16.04
C VAL A 83 4.34 -18.32 17.24
N PRO A 84 5.37 -17.53 17.62
CA PRO A 84 5.22 -16.56 18.70
C PRO A 84 4.05 -15.61 18.37
N PRO A 85 3.26 -15.18 19.37
CA PRO A 85 2.19 -14.21 19.13
C PRO A 85 2.79 -12.99 18.43
N SER A 86 2.18 -12.59 17.31
CA SER A 86 2.61 -11.39 16.59
C SER A 86 2.31 -10.14 17.43
N ASP A 87 3.02 -9.05 17.21
CA ASP A 87 2.75 -7.76 17.87
C ASP A 87 1.32 -7.24 17.63
N CYS A 88 0.62 -7.78 16.61
CA CYS A 88 -0.79 -7.51 16.34
C CYS A 88 -1.77 -8.34 17.18
N ASP A 89 -1.31 -9.40 17.88
CA ASP A 89 -2.16 -10.26 18.72
C ASP A 89 -2.29 -9.71 20.16
N VAL A 90 -1.65 -8.58 20.47
CA VAL A 90 -1.67 -7.96 21.80
C VAL A 90 -2.71 -6.84 21.84
N ALA A 91 -3.59 -6.89 22.85
CA ALA A 91 -4.58 -5.86 23.06
C ALA A 91 -3.94 -4.48 23.28
N LEU A 92 -4.51 -3.45 22.68
CA LEU A 92 -4.00 -2.10 22.84
C LEU A 92 -4.16 -1.60 24.29
N PRO A 93 -3.11 -1.04 24.90
CA PRO A 93 -3.19 -0.47 26.25
C PRO A 93 -3.84 0.92 26.21
N LEU A 94 -5.06 1.01 25.71
CA LEU A 94 -5.86 2.24 25.66
C LEU A 94 -6.79 2.33 26.87
N ALA A 95 -7.17 3.55 27.25
CA ALA A 95 -8.26 3.81 28.19
C ALA A 95 -9.50 4.22 27.38
N PRO A 96 -10.38 3.26 27.02
CA PRO A 96 -11.53 3.56 26.18
C PRO A 96 -12.58 4.40 26.91
N THR A 97 -13.20 5.32 26.18
CA THR A 97 -14.43 5.99 26.62
C THR A 97 -15.63 5.08 26.38
N PHE A 98 -15.68 4.43 25.21
CA PHE A 98 -16.79 3.58 24.79
C PHE A 98 -16.33 2.33 24.03
N HIS A 99 -17.25 1.37 23.91
CA HIS A 99 -17.05 0.09 23.24
C HIS A 99 -18.13 -0.18 22.19
N VAL A 100 -17.70 -0.75 21.06
CA VAL A 100 -18.55 -1.32 20.02
C VAL A 100 -18.18 -2.78 19.80
N ALA A 101 -19.15 -3.69 19.71
CA ALA A 101 -18.94 -5.12 19.50
C ALA A 101 -19.97 -5.69 18.52
N PRO A 102 -19.67 -6.74 17.72
CA PRO A 102 -20.67 -7.34 16.83
C PRO A 102 -21.86 -7.94 17.60
N THR A 103 -21.64 -8.31 18.87
CA THR A 103 -22.63 -8.83 19.80
C THR A 103 -23.31 -7.75 20.66
N GLY A 104 -23.00 -6.48 20.43
CA GLY A 104 -23.60 -5.35 21.12
C GLY A 104 -25.05 -5.08 20.69
N ASP A 105 -25.64 -4.01 21.22
CA ASP A 105 -27.01 -3.60 20.95
C ASP A 105 -27.11 -2.07 20.94
N ASP A 106 -27.52 -1.48 19.82
CA ASP A 106 -27.65 -0.01 19.66
C ASP A 106 -28.87 0.58 20.41
N ASP A 107 -29.86 -0.25 20.76
CA ASP A 107 -31.07 0.17 21.49
C ASP A 107 -30.90 0.04 23.01
N THR A 108 -30.22 -1.02 23.46
CA THR A 108 -30.11 -1.35 24.90
C THR A 108 -28.70 -1.23 25.48
N GLY A 109 -27.66 -1.17 24.64
CA GLY A 109 -26.28 -0.94 25.07
C GLY A 109 -26.05 0.48 25.57
N ASP A 110 -25.14 0.63 26.52
CA ASP A 110 -24.73 1.92 27.08
C ASP A 110 -23.30 2.33 26.66
N GLY A 111 -22.69 1.56 25.76
CA GLY A 111 -21.32 1.79 25.27
C GLY A 111 -20.24 1.35 26.25
N SER A 112 -20.58 0.73 27.38
CA SER A 112 -19.59 0.11 28.27
C SER A 112 -19.08 -1.22 27.71
N GLU A 113 -17.95 -1.71 28.23
CA GLU A 113 -17.43 -3.05 27.89
C GLU A 113 -18.45 -4.18 28.17
N ALA A 114 -19.30 -4.00 29.19
CA ALA A 114 -20.31 -5.01 29.57
C ALA A 114 -21.60 -4.94 28.73
N ALA A 115 -21.89 -3.79 28.12
CA ALA A 115 -23.07 -3.56 27.29
C ALA A 115 -22.70 -2.65 26.09
N PRO A 116 -21.83 -3.13 25.18
CA PRO A 116 -21.33 -2.34 24.06
C PRO A 116 -22.43 -2.05 23.04
N TRP A 117 -22.24 -1.00 22.24
CA TRP A 117 -23.08 -0.77 21.06
C TRP A 117 -22.75 -1.75 19.95
N GLN A 118 -23.66 -1.91 18.99
CA GLN A 118 -23.52 -2.85 17.90
C GLN A 118 -22.78 -2.25 16.69
N THR A 119 -23.08 -1.01 16.33
CA THR A 119 -22.57 -0.39 15.08
C THR A 119 -21.57 0.73 15.31
N LEU A 120 -20.63 0.90 14.39
CA LEU A 120 -19.63 1.97 14.48
C LEU A 120 -20.27 3.35 14.33
N ALA A 121 -21.23 3.52 13.42
CA ALA A 121 -21.94 4.79 13.27
C ALA A 121 -22.65 5.21 14.56
N HIS A 122 -23.27 4.27 15.29
CA HIS A 122 -23.86 4.56 16.59
C HIS A 122 -22.80 5.02 17.58
N GLY A 123 -21.70 4.26 17.73
CA GLY A 123 -20.63 4.60 18.67
C GLY A 123 -19.95 5.94 18.37
N ILE A 124 -19.65 6.21 17.10
CA ILE A 124 -19.03 7.46 16.66
C ILE A 124 -19.93 8.66 16.97
N ALA A 125 -21.24 8.54 16.80
CA ALA A 125 -22.20 9.60 17.09
C ALA A 125 -22.26 9.99 18.58
N GLN A 126 -21.72 9.16 19.49
CA GLN A 126 -21.66 9.45 20.93
C GLN A 126 -20.35 10.09 21.38
N LEU A 127 -19.34 10.17 20.50
CA LEU A 127 -18.03 10.68 20.86
C LEU A 127 -18.03 12.20 21.02
N ALA A 128 -17.30 12.66 22.03
CA ALA A 128 -16.80 14.02 22.11
C ALA A 128 -15.36 14.10 21.57
N PRO A 129 -14.88 15.29 21.17
CA PRO A 129 -13.48 15.51 20.84
C PRO A 129 -12.51 14.95 21.90
N GLY A 130 -11.60 14.08 21.49
CA GLY A 130 -10.60 13.44 22.36
C GLY A 130 -11.02 12.10 22.97
N ASP A 131 -12.25 11.64 22.72
CA ASP A 131 -12.70 10.31 23.18
C ASP A 131 -12.00 9.17 22.44
N VAL A 132 -12.01 7.99 23.09
CA VAL A 132 -11.51 6.74 22.51
C VAL A 132 -12.66 5.74 22.37
N LEU A 133 -12.94 5.30 21.16
CA LEU A 133 -13.85 4.19 20.85
C LEU A 133 -13.04 2.92 20.61
N LEU A 134 -13.20 1.91 21.47
CA LEU A 134 -12.60 0.59 21.29
C LEU A 134 -13.57 -0.35 20.58
N VAL A 135 -13.10 -1.00 19.54
CA VAL A 135 -13.89 -1.89 18.69
C VAL A 135 -13.45 -3.32 18.94
N GLU A 136 -14.37 -4.16 19.42
CA GLU A 136 -14.11 -5.56 19.69
C GLU A 136 -13.89 -6.35 18.39
N ASP A 137 -13.12 -7.43 18.47
CA ASP A 137 -12.77 -8.25 17.32
C ASP A 137 -14.02 -8.77 16.58
N GLY A 138 -13.92 -8.81 15.26
CA GLY A 138 -14.99 -9.36 14.42
C GLY A 138 -15.17 -8.64 13.09
N GLU A 139 -16.19 -9.09 12.37
CA GLU A 139 -16.59 -8.53 11.09
C GLU A 139 -17.75 -7.54 11.26
N TYR A 140 -17.59 -6.38 10.63
CA TYR A 140 -18.53 -5.27 10.66
C TYR A 140 -18.94 -4.91 9.23
N ALA A 141 -20.08 -5.45 8.78
CA ALA A 141 -20.54 -5.30 7.41
C ALA A 141 -21.55 -4.16 7.24
N GLY A 142 -21.53 -3.51 6.07
CA GLY A 142 -22.51 -2.50 5.66
C GLY A 142 -22.14 -1.06 6.03
N PRO A 143 -22.82 -0.07 5.43
CA PRO A 143 -22.43 1.34 5.51
C PRO A 143 -22.48 1.93 6.93
N GLN A 144 -23.32 1.38 7.81
CA GLN A 144 -23.38 1.78 9.23
C GLN A 144 -22.10 1.43 10.02
N ASN A 145 -21.17 0.71 9.38
CA ASN A 145 -19.90 0.33 9.96
C ASN A 145 -18.70 1.00 9.26
N ALA A 146 -18.92 1.96 8.37
CA ALA A 146 -17.84 2.81 7.89
C ALA A 146 -17.34 3.73 9.02
N ILE A 147 -16.05 4.03 9.06
CA ILE A 147 -15.47 5.01 10.00
C ILE A 147 -15.51 6.38 9.32
N VAL A 148 -16.61 7.09 9.55
CA VAL A 148 -16.90 8.41 8.98
C VAL A 148 -17.45 9.33 10.06
N ASP A 149 -17.43 10.64 9.81
CA ASP A 149 -18.00 11.67 10.70
C ASP A 149 -17.43 11.65 12.13
N VAL A 150 -16.18 11.18 12.29
CA VAL A 150 -15.50 11.18 13.60
C VAL A 150 -15.24 12.62 14.03
N PRO A 151 -15.69 13.06 15.23
CA PRO A 151 -15.43 14.42 15.69
C PRO A 151 -13.93 14.62 15.90
N GLY A 152 -13.35 15.65 15.30
CA GLY A 152 -11.91 15.95 15.45
C GLY A 152 -11.55 16.32 16.90
N GLY A 153 -10.38 15.87 17.36
CA GLY A 153 -9.89 16.20 18.70
C GLY A 153 -9.42 17.67 18.83
N THR A 154 -9.26 18.15 20.07
CA THR A 154 -8.79 19.53 20.34
C THR A 154 -7.33 19.56 20.81
N ASP A 155 -7.03 18.90 21.94
CA ASP A 155 -5.71 18.83 22.56
C ASP A 155 -4.98 17.50 22.28
N GLY A 156 -5.57 16.67 21.41
CA GLY A 156 -5.11 15.35 21.02
C GLY A 156 -6.00 14.80 19.93
N PHE A 157 -5.99 13.47 19.73
CA PHE A 157 -6.84 12.80 18.77
C PHE A 157 -8.14 12.32 19.40
N THR A 158 -9.25 12.41 18.66
CA THR A 158 -10.33 11.43 18.85
C THR A 158 -9.89 10.13 18.20
N THR A 159 -9.98 9.02 18.92
CA THR A 159 -9.39 7.74 18.51
C THR A 159 -10.46 6.68 18.30
N ILE A 160 -10.42 6.01 17.15
CA ILE A 160 -11.16 4.79 16.87
C ILE A 160 -10.13 3.68 16.73
N ALA A 161 -10.20 2.64 17.56
CA ALA A 161 -9.17 1.60 17.61
C ALA A 161 -9.76 0.20 17.73
N ALA A 162 -9.21 -0.76 16.99
CA ALA A 162 -9.47 -2.18 17.22
C ALA A 162 -8.85 -2.65 18.53
N ARG A 163 -9.52 -3.54 19.27
CA ARG A 163 -8.99 -4.11 20.52
C ARG A 163 -7.67 -4.82 20.28
N HIS A 164 -7.65 -5.72 19.30
CA HIS A 164 -6.42 -6.32 18.77
C HIS A 164 -6.21 -5.80 17.34
N PRO A 165 -5.06 -5.19 17.03
CA PRO A 165 -4.78 -4.69 15.69
C PRO A 165 -5.03 -5.77 14.62
N LEU A 166 -5.73 -5.38 13.56
CA LEU A 166 -6.09 -6.20 12.40
C LEU A 166 -7.01 -7.39 12.69
N ALA A 167 -7.63 -7.43 13.88
CA ALA A 167 -8.70 -8.38 14.24
C ALA A 167 -10.11 -7.84 13.98
N VAL A 168 -10.25 -6.56 13.66
CA VAL A 168 -11.51 -5.94 13.22
C VAL A 168 -11.50 -5.76 11.71
N ARG A 169 -12.48 -6.35 11.02
CA ARG A 169 -12.66 -6.20 9.58
C ARG A 169 -13.94 -5.44 9.27
N ILE A 170 -13.82 -4.32 8.57
CA ILE A 170 -14.95 -3.54 8.06
C ILE A 170 -15.17 -3.96 6.61
N VAL A 171 -16.37 -4.43 6.29
CA VAL A 171 -16.71 -4.96 4.96
C VAL A 171 -17.79 -4.11 4.30
N GLY A 172 -17.55 -3.64 3.08
CA GLY A 172 -18.54 -2.88 2.31
C GLY A 172 -18.12 -2.63 0.87
N GLY A 173 -18.70 -1.60 0.25
CA GLY A 173 -18.25 -1.08 -1.04
C GLY A 173 -17.00 -0.20 -0.88
N SER A 174 -16.97 0.94 -1.58
CA SER A 174 -15.97 2.01 -1.38
C SER A 174 -16.25 2.88 -0.13
N ASP A 175 -15.35 3.82 0.17
CA ASP A 175 -15.50 4.85 1.23
C ASP A 175 -15.71 4.33 2.65
N LEU A 176 -14.95 3.30 3.04
CA LEU A 176 -15.01 2.71 4.38
C LEU A 176 -14.34 3.56 5.46
N LEU A 177 -13.49 4.52 5.07
CA LEU A 177 -12.82 5.46 5.95
C LEU A 177 -12.88 6.88 5.37
N PHE A 178 -13.41 7.83 6.13
CA PHE A 178 -13.33 9.26 5.80
C PHE A 178 -13.13 10.07 7.08
N ILE A 179 -11.94 10.66 7.26
CA ILE A 179 -11.61 11.38 8.49
C ILE A 179 -11.17 12.82 8.24
N GLY A 180 -11.59 13.71 9.14
CA GLY A 180 -11.19 15.11 9.20
C GLY A 180 -9.95 15.31 10.07
N ASP A 181 -9.83 16.49 10.67
CA ASP A 181 -8.64 16.90 11.44
C ASP A 181 -8.52 16.16 12.78
N ARG A 182 -7.30 15.86 13.20
CA ARG A 182 -7.01 15.33 14.55
C ARG A 182 -7.83 14.09 14.91
N VAL A 183 -7.92 13.16 13.98
CA VAL A 183 -8.50 11.83 14.17
C VAL A 183 -7.40 10.77 14.09
N HIS A 184 -7.47 9.79 14.98
CA HIS A 184 -6.63 8.59 14.94
C HIS A 184 -7.49 7.37 14.65
N VAL A 185 -7.19 6.66 13.57
CA VAL A 185 -7.77 5.35 13.29
C VAL A 185 -6.69 4.29 13.35
N ASP A 186 -6.93 3.21 14.11
CA ASP A 186 -5.90 2.24 14.43
C ASP A 186 -6.39 0.79 14.41
N GLY A 187 -5.70 -0.09 13.68
CA GLY A 187 -5.90 -1.52 13.86
C GLY A 187 -6.97 -2.16 12.97
N PHE A 188 -7.41 -1.55 11.86
CA PHE A 188 -8.53 -2.08 11.07
C PHE A 188 -8.10 -2.71 9.75
N VAL A 189 -8.81 -3.77 9.35
CA VAL A 189 -8.83 -4.22 7.95
C VAL A 189 -10.06 -3.59 7.28
N PHE A 190 -9.83 -2.67 6.34
CA PHE A 190 -10.87 -2.12 5.47
C PHE A 190 -10.93 -2.97 4.20
N ASP A 191 -12.02 -3.72 4.03
CA ASP A 191 -12.23 -4.69 2.95
C ASP A 191 -13.35 -4.22 2.04
N ALA A 192 -12.96 -3.52 0.97
CA ALA A 192 -13.87 -2.94 -0.02
C ALA A 192 -14.13 -3.89 -1.18
N GLY A 193 -15.35 -3.87 -1.71
CA GLY A 193 -15.72 -4.41 -3.01
C GLY A 193 -15.66 -3.36 -4.13
N ASP A 194 -16.55 -3.50 -5.11
CA ASP A 194 -16.67 -2.59 -6.26
C ASP A 194 -16.91 -1.13 -5.85
N GLY A 195 -16.20 -0.21 -6.50
CA GLY A 195 -16.40 1.24 -6.38
C GLY A 195 -15.32 2.07 -7.07
N ASP A 196 -15.68 3.27 -7.52
CA ASP A 196 -14.78 4.18 -8.24
C ASP A 196 -14.02 5.13 -7.28
N GLU A 197 -14.45 5.25 -6.02
CA GLU A 197 -13.81 6.07 -5.00
C GLU A 197 -12.60 5.35 -4.37
N PHE A 198 -11.95 5.92 -3.36
CA PHE A 198 -10.89 5.25 -2.59
C PHE A 198 -11.50 4.40 -1.47
N VAL A 199 -10.76 3.40 -0.94
CA VAL A 199 -11.24 2.66 0.25
C VAL A 199 -11.22 3.56 1.48
N GLY A 200 -10.18 4.39 1.60
CA GLY A 200 -10.06 5.39 2.66
C GLY A 200 -9.60 6.75 2.17
N THR A 201 -10.04 7.79 2.89
CA THR A 201 -9.67 9.18 2.67
C THR A 201 -9.30 9.86 4.00
N ILE A 202 -8.13 10.47 4.05
CA ILE A 202 -7.74 11.44 5.08
C ILE A 202 -7.91 12.84 4.48
N ALA A 203 -9.04 13.46 4.78
CA ALA A 203 -9.40 14.77 4.23
C ALA A 203 -8.81 15.92 5.05
N GLY A 204 -8.70 15.72 6.37
CA GLY A 204 -8.20 16.75 7.29
C GLY A 204 -6.70 16.75 7.53
N ASP A 205 -6.27 17.65 8.39
CA ASP A 205 -4.89 17.89 8.80
C ASP A 205 -4.58 17.25 10.17
N HIS A 206 -3.30 16.94 10.43
CA HIS A 206 -2.85 16.46 11.75
C HIS A 206 -3.61 15.20 12.22
N SER A 207 -3.95 14.31 11.29
CA SER A 207 -4.60 13.02 11.53
C SER A 207 -3.62 11.87 11.32
N ARG A 208 -3.95 10.71 11.90
CA ARG A 208 -3.14 9.51 11.73
C ARG A 208 -3.96 8.26 11.48
N VAL A 209 -3.44 7.42 10.60
CA VAL A 209 -3.97 6.07 10.36
C VAL A 209 -2.82 5.10 10.60
N THR A 210 -3.02 4.17 11.53
CA THR A 210 -1.97 3.22 11.91
C THR A 210 -2.42 1.78 11.95
N ARG A 211 -1.49 0.84 11.77
CA ARG A 211 -1.72 -0.61 11.94
C ARG A 211 -2.96 -1.11 11.21
N SER A 212 -3.17 -0.65 9.98
CA SER A 212 -4.39 -0.90 9.23
C SER A 212 -4.07 -1.51 7.86
N ILE A 213 -5.00 -2.29 7.31
CA ILE A 213 -4.88 -2.85 5.96
C ILE A 213 -6.02 -2.34 5.10
N PHE A 214 -5.71 -1.81 3.93
CA PHE A 214 -6.69 -1.43 2.91
C PHE A 214 -6.69 -2.48 1.80
N ARG A 215 -7.75 -3.28 1.74
CA ARG A 215 -7.97 -4.27 0.69
C ARG A 215 -9.09 -3.81 -0.23
N ARG A 216 -8.89 -3.96 -1.54
CA ARG A 216 -9.96 -3.82 -2.52
C ARG A 216 -10.10 -5.08 -3.38
N ALA A 217 -11.23 -5.74 -3.23
CA ALA A 217 -11.74 -6.69 -4.20
C ALA A 217 -12.67 -6.00 -5.20
N GLY A 218 -12.88 -6.60 -6.36
CA GLY A 218 -13.75 -6.03 -7.38
C GLY A 218 -13.13 -4.88 -8.16
N GLU A 219 -13.97 -4.08 -8.83
CA GLU A 219 -13.57 -3.00 -9.74
C GLU A 219 -13.18 -1.74 -8.96
N SER A 220 -12.04 -1.11 -9.32
CA SER A 220 -11.64 0.20 -8.79
C SER A 220 -12.06 1.39 -9.67
N GLY A 221 -12.68 1.12 -10.82
CA GLY A 221 -12.90 2.13 -11.85
C GLY A 221 -11.62 2.77 -12.38
N GLU A 222 -11.80 3.93 -13.01
CA GLU A 222 -10.69 4.67 -13.61
C GLU A 222 -9.81 5.39 -12.58
N GLN A 223 -10.37 5.76 -11.41
CA GLN A 223 -9.70 6.65 -10.46
C GLN A 223 -9.42 6.03 -9.09
N GLY A 224 -10.12 4.95 -8.74
CA GLY A 224 -10.09 4.40 -7.40
C GLY A 224 -8.74 3.83 -6.98
N GLY A 225 -8.55 3.79 -5.67
CA GLY A 225 -7.35 3.26 -5.03
C GLY A 225 -7.64 2.82 -3.60
N LEU A 226 -6.59 2.62 -2.81
CA LEU A 226 -6.69 2.09 -1.47
C LEU A 226 -6.83 3.21 -0.45
N LEU A 227 -5.86 4.12 -0.35
CA LEU A 227 -5.90 5.24 0.59
C LEU A 227 -5.41 6.53 -0.06
N GLN A 228 -6.21 7.59 0.07
CA GLN A 228 -5.86 8.94 -0.37
C GLN A 228 -5.67 9.93 0.78
N LEU A 229 -4.75 10.87 0.60
CA LEU A 229 -4.35 11.89 1.57
C LEU A 229 -4.44 13.28 0.95
N TRP A 230 -5.39 14.09 1.42
CA TRP A 230 -5.64 15.43 0.88
C TRP A 230 -5.09 16.51 1.80
N GLY A 231 -5.27 16.35 3.11
CA GLY A 231 -4.79 17.30 4.11
C GLY A 231 -3.28 17.21 4.36
N ASN A 232 -2.83 17.99 5.34
CA ASN A 232 -1.44 18.28 5.65
C ASN A 232 -1.02 17.70 7.01
N ASP A 233 0.28 17.55 7.19
CA ASP A 233 0.86 17.17 8.47
C ASP A 233 0.27 15.86 9.02
N ASN A 234 -0.12 14.94 8.15
CA ASN A 234 -0.69 13.65 8.50
C ASN A 234 0.37 12.56 8.62
N LEU A 235 0.04 11.50 9.36
CA LEU A 235 0.89 10.32 9.52
C LEU A 235 0.13 9.06 9.13
N VAL A 236 0.66 8.31 8.16
CA VAL A 236 0.21 6.96 7.85
C VAL A 236 1.34 6.01 8.22
N GLU A 237 1.14 5.15 9.22
CA GLU A 237 2.22 4.36 9.81
C GLU A 237 1.84 2.90 10.10
N ASP A 238 2.70 1.95 9.74
CA ASP A 238 2.41 0.51 9.89
C ASP A 238 1.15 0.08 9.13
N VAL A 239 0.97 0.61 7.92
CA VAL A 239 -0.20 0.34 7.08
C VAL A 239 0.18 -0.60 5.94
N ALA A 240 -0.74 -1.46 5.50
CA ALA A 240 -0.55 -2.22 4.27
C ALA A 240 -1.75 -2.06 3.33
N GLY A 241 -1.57 -2.41 2.06
CA GLY A 241 -2.69 -2.42 1.11
C GLY A 241 -2.44 -3.26 -0.12
N VAL A 242 -3.51 -3.89 -0.59
CA VAL A 242 -3.50 -4.87 -1.68
C VAL A 242 -4.80 -4.86 -2.46
N GLY A 243 -4.74 -5.24 -3.73
CA GLY A 243 -5.91 -5.48 -4.57
C GLY A 243 -6.02 -4.52 -5.75
N SER A 244 -7.25 -4.15 -6.12
CA SER A 244 -7.52 -3.27 -7.26
C SER A 244 -7.18 -1.82 -6.95
N CYS A 245 -6.39 -1.16 -7.79
CA CYS A 245 -6.10 0.27 -7.66
C CYS A 245 -5.46 0.85 -8.92
N ARG A 246 -5.71 2.13 -9.21
CA ARG A 246 -4.88 2.93 -10.14
C ARG A 246 -3.63 3.46 -9.43
N ALA A 247 -3.87 4.32 -8.45
CA ALA A 247 -2.87 4.84 -7.52
C ALA A 247 -3.22 4.29 -6.14
N CYS A 248 -2.54 3.23 -5.70
CA CYS A 248 -2.99 2.48 -4.52
C CYS A 248 -2.91 3.35 -3.27
N PHE A 249 -1.79 4.01 -3.06
CA PHE A 249 -1.62 5.05 -2.04
C PHE A 249 -1.32 6.37 -2.74
N VAL A 250 -2.13 7.40 -2.50
CA VAL A 250 -1.96 8.70 -3.17
C VAL A 250 -2.03 9.87 -2.19
N GLN A 251 -1.26 10.91 -2.48
CA GLN A 251 -1.39 12.22 -1.84
C GLN A 251 -1.31 13.34 -2.87
N GLY A 252 -1.94 14.47 -2.59
CA GLY A 252 -1.89 15.65 -3.46
C GLY A 252 -2.90 15.60 -4.60
N GLY A 253 -2.62 16.36 -5.66
CA GLY A 253 -3.49 16.55 -6.81
C GLY A 253 -3.08 17.75 -7.65
N PRO A 254 -3.64 17.89 -8.86
CA PRO A 254 -3.27 18.92 -9.83
C PRO A 254 -3.51 20.35 -9.33
N ASP A 255 -4.44 20.53 -8.40
CA ASP A 255 -4.79 21.82 -7.77
C ASP A 255 -4.59 21.79 -6.25
N ALA A 256 -3.90 20.77 -5.73
CA ALA A 256 -3.73 20.56 -4.30
C ALA A 256 -2.62 21.44 -3.73
N SER A 257 -2.64 21.62 -2.41
CA SER A 257 -1.58 22.28 -1.64
C SER A 257 -1.09 21.39 -0.48
N THR A 258 -1.22 20.08 -0.67
CA THR A 258 -0.92 19.02 0.29
C THR A 258 0.57 19.02 0.65
N GLN A 259 0.89 19.10 1.94
CA GLN A 259 2.25 19.24 2.43
C GLN A 259 2.48 18.46 3.73
N ARG A 260 3.75 18.12 4.01
CA ARG A 260 4.21 17.64 5.33
C ARG A 260 3.61 16.32 5.81
N ASN A 261 3.02 15.54 4.91
CA ASN A 261 2.60 14.18 5.20
C ASN A 261 3.78 13.20 5.27
N ILE A 262 3.64 12.21 6.16
CA ILE A 262 4.60 11.12 6.34
C ILE A 262 3.89 9.80 6.09
N TRP A 263 4.41 9.02 5.15
CA TRP A 263 4.12 7.60 4.98
C TRP A 263 5.27 6.82 5.59
N ARG A 264 5.04 6.09 6.68
CA ARG A 264 6.09 5.38 7.43
C ARG A 264 5.76 3.89 7.55
N ARG A 265 6.67 2.99 7.18
CA ARG A 265 6.45 1.54 7.29
C ARG A 265 5.14 1.11 6.63
N VAL A 266 4.99 1.48 5.36
CA VAL A 266 3.80 1.16 4.55
C VAL A 266 4.16 0.10 3.50
N VAL A 267 3.31 -0.92 3.34
CA VAL A 267 3.50 -1.99 2.35
C VAL A 267 2.38 -1.96 1.31
N GLY A 268 2.71 -1.85 0.03
CA GLY A 268 1.74 -1.80 -1.06
C GLY A 268 1.99 -2.88 -2.11
N ARG A 269 0.93 -3.56 -2.55
CA ARG A 269 0.95 -4.44 -3.71
C ARG A 269 -0.24 -4.16 -4.63
N MET A 270 0.05 -3.64 -5.82
CA MET A 270 -0.96 -3.44 -6.87
C MET A 270 -1.22 -4.76 -7.58
N ASP A 271 -2.40 -5.35 -7.41
CA ASP A 271 -2.71 -6.64 -8.02
C ASP A 271 -3.26 -6.46 -9.44
N TYR A 272 -4.26 -5.62 -9.64
CA TYR A 272 -4.89 -5.41 -10.94
C TYR A 272 -5.61 -4.06 -11.00
N THR A 273 -6.07 -3.67 -12.18
CA THR A 273 -7.02 -2.56 -12.39
C THR A 273 -7.55 -2.59 -13.82
N SER A 274 -8.65 -1.89 -14.10
CA SER A 274 -9.13 -1.52 -15.43
C SER A 274 -8.73 -0.10 -15.86
N SER A 275 -8.20 0.72 -14.96
CA SER A 275 -7.94 2.14 -15.24
C SER A 275 -7.03 2.35 -16.45
N PRO A 276 -7.36 3.21 -17.43
CA PRO A 276 -6.49 3.53 -18.56
C PRO A 276 -5.46 4.62 -18.25
N LEU A 277 -5.57 5.25 -17.08
CA LEU A 277 -4.76 6.41 -16.63
C LEU A 277 -3.42 5.97 -16.02
N PRO A 278 -2.45 6.88 -15.78
CA PRO A 278 -1.19 6.55 -15.12
C PRO A 278 -1.38 5.81 -13.80
N LYS A 279 -0.63 4.72 -13.62
CA LYS A 279 -0.70 3.85 -12.44
C LYS A 279 0.58 3.90 -11.62
N SER A 280 0.46 3.60 -10.32
CA SER A 280 1.60 3.44 -9.42
C SER A 280 1.15 2.84 -8.10
N THR A 281 2.05 2.13 -7.42
CA THR A 281 1.75 1.61 -6.07
C THR A 281 1.67 2.76 -5.05
N PHE A 282 2.64 3.68 -5.07
CA PHE A 282 2.65 4.91 -4.28
C PHE A 282 2.76 6.14 -5.19
N ASN A 283 1.92 7.13 -4.97
CA ASN A 283 1.82 8.32 -5.81
C ASN A 283 1.85 9.62 -4.98
N THR A 284 2.78 10.50 -5.30
CA THR A 284 2.64 11.93 -4.97
C THR A 284 2.17 12.64 -6.23
N TYR A 285 0.90 13.03 -6.26
CA TYR A 285 0.33 13.78 -7.36
C TYR A 285 0.63 15.26 -7.14
N GLY A 286 1.58 15.80 -7.91
CA GLY A 286 2.00 17.20 -7.85
C GLY A 286 1.00 18.19 -8.45
N ASN A 287 1.23 19.47 -8.17
CA ASN A 287 0.38 20.55 -8.67
C ASN A 287 0.72 20.87 -10.14
N ASN A 288 -0.25 21.42 -10.90
CA ASN A 288 -0.07 21.83 -12.30
C ASN A 288 0.72 23.14 -12.45
N ALA A 289 0.66 24.02 -11.45
CA ALA A 289 1.04 25.42 -11.57
C ALA A 289 2.30 25.79 -10.76
N ASP A 290 2.51 25.17 -9.60
CA ASP A 290 3.57 25.56 -8.66
C ASP A 290 4.02 24.42 -7.73
N ASP A 291 4.91 24.71 -6.78
CA ASP A 291 5.47 23.76 -5.82
C ASP A 291 4.61 23.55 -4.56
N SER A 292 3.30 23.78 -4.64
CA SER A 292 2.41 23.70 -3.48
C SER A 292 2.20 22.27 -2.94
N VAL A 293 2.41 21.23 -3.75
CA VAL A 293 2.53 19.84 -3.28
C VAL A 293 3.99 19.55 -3.01
N ARG A 294 4.36 19.53 -1.73
CA ARG A 294 5.76 19.45 -1.34
C ARG A 294 5.99 18.96 0.08
N ASP A 295 7.26 18.74 0.41
CA ASP A 295 7.70 18.43 1.77
C ASP A 295 7.02 17.15 2.26
N HIS A 296 7.14 16.04 1.53
CA HIS A 296 6.61 14.74 1.97
C HIS A 296 7.73 13.76 2.27
N LEU A 297 7.43 12.82 3.18
CA LEU A 297 8.32 11.75 3.56
C LEU A 297 7.71 10.40 3.22
N TYR A 298 8.47 9.57 2.50
CA TYR A 298 8.30 8.13 2.49
C TYR A 298 9.45 7.51 3.29
N GLN A 299 9.12 6.91 4.43
CA GLN A 299 10.07 6.31 5.35
C GLN A 299 9.81 4.81 5.47
N ASN A 300 10.78 3.97 5.15
CA ASN A 300 10.63 2.53 5.31
C ASN A 300 9.43 1.98 4.52
N VAL A 301 9.14 2.51 3.33
CA VAL A 301 7.96 2.12 2.53
C VAL A 301 8.35 1.08 1.49
N ILE A 302 7.53 0.05 1.31
CA ILE A 302 7.78 -1.08 0.40
C ILE A 302 6.68 -1.16 -0.66
N ALA A 303 7.04 -1.00 -1.93
CA ALA A 303 6.25 -1.47 -3.07
C ALA A 303 6.73 -2.88 -3.44
N ILE A 304 5.84 -3.87 -3.45
CA ILE A 304 6.24 -5.27 -3.54
C ILE A 304 5.33 -6.13 -4.42
N ASP A 305 5.93 -6.87 -5.35
CA ASP A 305 5.31 -7.91 -6.19
C ASP A 305 4.04 -7.48 -6.94
N GLY A 306 3.87 -6.19 -7.18
CA GLY A 306 2.75 -5.62 -7.91
C GLY A 306 2.89 -5.80 -9.41
N HIS A 307 1.77 -5.97 -10.10
CA HIS A 307 1.72 -6.07 -11.55
C HIS A 307 1.87 -4.70 -12.22
N ALA A 308 2.11 -4.70 -13.55
CA ALA A 308 2.00 -3.55 -14.45
C ALA A 308 0.80 -3.77 -15.40
N PRO A 309 -0.44 -3.48 -14.95
CA PRO A 309 -1.65 -3.69 -15.73
C PRO A 309 -1.64 -2.98 -17.09
N GLN A 310 -1.91 -3.74 -18.16
CA GLN A 310 -2.01 -3.24 -19.53
C GLN A 310 -3.48 -3.11 -19.92
N THR A 311 -4.06 -1.94 -19.71
CA THR A 311 -5.52 -1.68 -19.79
C THR A 311 -5.92 -0.80 -20.98
N GLY A 312 -4.97 -0.48 -21.87
CA GLY A 312 -5.15 0.50 -22.94
C GLY A 312 -5.03 1.93 -22.39
N GLY A 313 -4.07 2.69 -22.90
CA GLY A 313 -3.68 3.98 -22.32
C GLY A 313 -2.29 3.90 -21.72
N GLU A 314 -2.09 4.53 -20.56
CA GLU A 314 -0.78 4.65 -19.93
C GLU A 314 -0.47 3.48 -18.99
N GLY A 315 0.82 3.14 -18.90
CA GLY A 315 1.34 2.06 -18.07
C GLY A 315 1.45 2.43 -16.59
N LYS A 316 2.10 1.55 -15.84
CA LYS A 316 2.51 1.78 -14.45
C LYS A 316 3.87 2.48 -14.41
N TYR A 317 3.88 3.74 -13.99
CA TYR A 317 5.07 4.58 -13.96
C TYR A 317 6.12 4.09 -12.96
N GLY A 318 5.69 3.49 -11.84
CA GLY A 318 6.60 2.85 -10.92
C GLY A 318 5.96 2.26 -9.68
N GLY A 319 6.80 1.66 -8.84
CA GLY A 319 6.45 1.38 -7.45
C GLY A 319 6.20 2.69 -6.71
N PHE A 320 7.04 3.70 -6.97
CA PHE A 320 6.82 5.09 -6.58
C PHE A 320 6.74 6.00 -7.80
N TYR A 321 5.78 6.93 -7.80
CA TYR A 321 5.64 7.92 -8.85
C TYR A 321 5.35 9.31 -8.27
N ILE A 322 6.15 10.29 -8.67
CA ILE A 322 5.88 11.72 -8.47
C ILE A 322 5.41 12.30 -9.79
N ALA A 323 4.11 12.53 -9.90
CA ALA A 323 3.52 13.18 -11.06
C ALA A 323 3.62 14.70 -10.93
N LYS A 324 3.82 15.41 -12.04
CA LYS A 324 3.77 16.87 -12.15
C LYS A 324 4.74 17.58 -11.19
N VAL A 325 4.34 18.75 -10.66
CA VAL A 325 5.17 19.55 -9.75
C VAL A 325 4.98 19.05 -8.31
N GLY A 326 5.65 17.94 -7.98
CA GLY A 326 5.87 17.48 -6.61
C GLY A 326 7.31 17.74 -6.20
N SER A 327 7.54 18.55 -5.16
CA SER A 327 8.89 19.04 -4.82
C SER A 327 9.29 18.74 -3.36
N ASN A 328 10.60 18.66 -3.10
CA ASN A 328 11.16 18.32 -1.80
C ASN A 328 10.55 17.05 -1.18
N ILE A 329 10.33 16.03 -2.01
CA ILE A 329 9.87 14.72 -1.60
C ILE A 329 11.08 13.85 -1.28
N ARG A 330 11.12 13.27 -0.08
CA ARG A 330 12.26 12.45 0.36
C ARG A 330 11.82 11.01 0.54
N PHE A 331 12.52 10.11 -0.12
CA PHE A 331 12.42 8.66 0.05
C PHE A 331 13.59 8.21 0.92
N GLN A 332 13.31 7.69 2.11
CA GLN A 332 14.29 7.29 3.11
C GLN A 332 14.04 5.84 3.53
N GLY A 333 14.97 4.92 3.26
CA GLY A 333 14.75 3.53 3.65
C GLY A 333 13.69 2.80 2.80
N VAL A 334 13.39 3.27 1.58
CA VAL A 334 12.31 2.69 0.77
C VAL A 334 12.77 1.47 -0.05
N MET A 335 11.82 0.62 -0.44
CA MET A 335 12.07 -0.59 -1.20
C MET A 335 11.08 -0.74 -2.35
N VAL A 336 11.57 -1.16 -3.51
CA VAL A 336 10.79 -1.58 -4.68
C VAL A 336 11.28 -2.97 -5.05
N ILE A 337 10.47 -3.99 -4.82
CA ILE A 337 10.90 -5.39 -4.88
C ILE A 337 9.93 -6.19 -5.75
N GLY A 338 10.42 -6.86 -6.80
CA GLY A 338 9.57 -7.73 -7.63
C GLY A 338 8.45 -7.00 -8.37
N GLU A 339 8.50 -5.66 -8.41
CA GLU A 339 7.44 -4.84 -8.99
C GLU A 339 7.57 -4.81 -10.51
N ALA A 340 6.53 -5.29 -11.20
CA ALA A 340 6.38 -4.98 -12.60
C ALA A 340 6.03 -3.49 -12.75
N VAL A 341 6.78 -2.79 -13.58
CA VAL A 341 6.67 -1.36 -13.92
C VAL A 341 6.99 -1.13 -15.40
N ASP A 342 6.50 -0.04 -15.99
CA ASP A 342 6.74 0.30 -17.39
C ASP A 342 7.81 1.40 -17.57
N HIS A 343 8.15 2.14 -16.50
CA HIS A 343 9.12 3.25 -16.57
C HIS A 343 10.27 3.13 -15.57
N ALA A 344 10.00 3.23 -14.27
CA ALA A 344 11.05 3.12 -13.26
C ALA A 344 10.59 2.41 -11.99
N GLY A 345 11.51 1.79 -11.24
CA GLY A 345 11.19 1.32 -9.89
C GLY A 345 10.75 2.49 -9.00
N ILE A 346 11.59 3.52 -8.96
CA ILE A 346 11.28 4.82 -8.35
C ILE A 346 11.29 5.89 -9.44
N PHE A 347 10.11 6.38 -9.83
CA PHE A 347 9.94 7.56 -10.68
C PHE A 347 9.72 8.79 -9.79
N GLY A 348 10.80 9.29 -9.21
CA GLY A 348 10.83 10.36 -8.21
C GLY A 348 10.93 11.78 -8.75
N VAL A 349 10.87 12.02 -10.06
CA VAL A 349 10.86 13.39 -10.60
C VAL A 349 10.20 13.45 -11.97
N GLU A 350 9.32 14.44 -12.15
CA GLU A 350 8.74 14.81 -13.44
C GLU A 350 8.92 16.30 -13.74
N TRP A 351 8.19 17.21 -13.06
CA TRP A 351 8.32 18.67 -13.23
C TRP A 351 8.78 19.41 -11.96
N GLY A 352 8.77 18.71 -10.82
CA GLY A 352 9.22 19.24 -9.53
C GLY A 352 10.74 19.23 -9.36
N GLN A 353 11.19 19.60 -8.17
CA GLN A 353 12.62 19.70 -7.85
C GLN A 353 12.92 19.35 -6.40
N GLY A 354 14.19 19.05 -6.13
CA GLY A 354 14.68 18.76 -4.78
C GLY A 354 14.21 17.43 -4.21
N ASN A 355 13.76 16.50 -5.06
CA ASN A 355 13.36 15.16 -4.64
C ASN A 355 14.59 14.28 -4.46
N VAL A 356 14.66 13.57 -3.35
CA VAL A 356 15.85 12.82 -2.90
C VAL A 356 15.48 11.38 -2.61
N VAL A 357 16.27 10.45 -3.15
CA VAL A 357 16.24 9.03 -2.78
C VAL A 357 17.47 8.70 -1.93
N ASP A 358 17.28 8.24 -0.70
CA ASP A 358 18.37 7.88 0.20
C ASP A 358 18.10 6.56 0.93
N HIS A 359 19.10 5.69 1.00
CA HIS A 359 18.99 4.35 1.61
C HIS A 359 17.85 3.53 0.99
N ALA A 360 17.91 3.28 -0.32
CA ALA A 360 16.82 2.59 -1.04
C ALA A 360 17.25 1.25 -1.65
N VAL A 361 16.31 0.31 -1.74
CA VAL A 361 16.48 -0.93 -2.50
C VAL A 361 15.56 -0.91 -3.72
N VAL A 362 16.10 -1.16 -4.91
CA VAL A 362 15.30 -1.43 -6.12
C VAL A 362 15.75 -2.75 -6.73
N TRP A 363 14.95 -3.79 -6.59
CA TRP A 363 15.34 -5.15 -6.92
C TRP A 363 14.28 -5.90 -7.73
N GLY A 364 14.70 -6.54 -8.83
CA GLY A 364 13.82 -7.44 -9.59
C GLY A 364 12.62 -6.75 -10.23
N ILE A 365 12.80 -5.52 -10.73
CA ILE A 365 11.77 -4.81 -11.51
C ILE A 365 11.72 -5.30 -12.97
N SER A 366 10.76 -4.82 -13.76
CA SER A 366 10.67 -5.15 -15.20
C SER A 366 11.98 -4.86 -15.97
N ASP A 367 12.35 -5.77 -16.87
CA ASP A 367 13.40 -5.51 -17.85
C ASP A 367 13.03 -4.31 -18.74
N GLY A 368 14.01 -3.46 -19.05
CA GLY A 368 13.87 -2.22 -19.79
C GLY A 368 13.50 -0.99 -18.95
N ALA A 369 13.08 -1.18 -17.70
CA ALA A 369 12.80 -0.08 -16.77
C ALA A 369 14.09 0.50 -16.15
N THR A 370 14.00 1.74 -15.67
CA THR A 370 15.06 2.39 -14.89
C THR A 370 14.93 2.00 -13.41
N GLY A 371 16.04 1.76 -12.71
CA GLY A 371 16.00 1.54 -11.26
C GLY A 371 15.46 2.75 -10.50
N VAL A 372 16.23 3.84 -10.54
CA VAL A 372 15.87 5.12 -9.90
C VAL A 372 15.95 6.28 -10.89
N ARG A 373 14.83 6.99 -11.06
CA ARG A 373 14.76 8.29 -11.72
C ARG A 373 14.42 9.36 -10.67
N ALA A 374 15.30 10.32 -10.40
CA ALA A 374 15.09 11.34 -9.36
C ALA A 374 15.99 12.58 -9.60
N ASN A 375 15.83 13.66 -8.83
CA ASN A 375 16.82 14.74 -8.87
C ASN A 375 18.17 14.21 -8.35
N THR A 376 18.19 13.62 -7.15
CA THR A 376 19.40 13.01 -6.55
C THR A 376 19.11 11.65 -5.92
N ALA A 377 20.14 10.80 -5.86
CA ALA A 377 20.08 9.54 -5.12
C ALA A 377 21.41 9.22 -4.41
N SER A 378 21.36 8.58 -3.24
CA SER A 378 22.53 8.03 -2.54
C SER A 378 22.20 6.79 -1.73
N HIS A 379 23.22 5.98 -1.42
CA HIS A 379 23.04 4.76 -0.60
C HIS A 379 21.98 3.82 -1.20
N VAL A 380 22.00 3.61 -2.52
CA VAL A 380 21.03 2.73 -3.19
C VAL A 380 21.65 1.36 -3.45
N THR A 381 20.92 0.29 -3.12
CA THR A 381 21.20 -1.07 -3.61
C THR A 381 20.24 -1.35 -4.77
N VAL A 382 20.76 -1.58 -5.97
CA VAL A 382 19.94 -1.75 -7.19
C VAL A 382 20.39 -2.95 -8.00
N GLY A 383 19.47 -3.74 -8.55
CA GLY A 383 19.83 -4.83 -9.46
C GLY A 383 18.75 -5.89 -9.65
N GLY A 384 19.12 -7.01 -10.27
CA GLY A 384 18.18 -8.10 -10.56
C GLY A 384 17.22 -7.83 -11.73
N PHE A 385 17.54 -6.87 -12.60
CA PHE A 385 16.80 -6.54 -13.83
C PHE A 385 17.76 -6.07 -14.93
N ALA A 386 17.35 -6.13 -16.19
CA ALA A 386 18.10 -5.58 -17.32
C ALA A 386 17.59 -4.18 -17.68
N GLY A 387 18.22 -3.13 -17.13
CA GLY A 387 17.87 -1.74 -17.41
C GLY A 387 18.90 -0.77 -16.84
N GLU A 388 18.68 0.53 -17.03
CA GLU A 388 19.56 1.54 -16.47
C GLU A 388 19.34 1.66 -14.95
N PRO A 389 20.36 1.53 -14.10
CA PRO A 389 20.17 1.58 -12.65
C PRO A 389 19.75 2.98 -12.17
N PHE A 390 20.25 4.04 -12.83
CA PHE A 390 20.03 5.42 -12.43
C PHE A 390 19.81 6.35 -13.63
N GLN A 391 18.83 7.23 -13.51
CA GLN A 391 18.60 8.38 -14.37
C GLN A 391 18.40 9.62 -13.48
N LEU A 392 19.49 10.29 -13.13
CA LEU A 392 19.47 11.43 -12.21
C LEU A 392 19.62 12.75 -12.94
N GLU A 393 18.92 13.78 -12.46
CA GLU A 393 19.08 15.14 -13.00
C GLU A 393 20.35 15.81 -12.46
N ASP A 394 20.71 15.52 -11.20
CA ASP A 394 21.80 16.19 -10.49
C ASP A 394 22.92 15.21 -10.09
N GLY A 395 23.78 14.87 -11.05
CA GLY A 395 25.04 14.15 -10.81
C GLY A 395 24.92 12.63 -10.73
N ASP A 396 25.91 12.00 -10.08
CA ASP A 396 25.98 10.54 -9.91
C ASP A 396 25.21 10.09 -8.65
N ALA A 397 25.08 8.77 -8.46
CA ALA A 397 24.47 8.16 -7.27
C ALA A 397 25.54 7.71 -6.23
N PRO A 398 26.16 8.60 -5.44
CA PRO A 398 27.25 8.24 -4.54
C PRO A 398 26.81 7.21 -3.48
N GLN A 399 27.79 6.43 -3.00
CA GLN A 399 27.57 5.38 -1.99
C GLN A 399 26.54 4.32 -2.38
N SER A 400 26.26 4.15 -3.67
CA SER A 400 25.34 3.12 -4.17
C SER A 400 26.08 1.88 -4.70
N VAL A 401 25.38 0.75 -4.76
CA VAL A 401 25.88 -0.53 -5.31
C VAL A 401 24.89 -1.08 -6.34
N ILE A 402 25.44 -1.54 -7.46
CA ILE A 402 24.70 -2.23 -8.52
C ILE A 402 25.06 -3.70 -8.44
N ASP A 403 24.04 -4.57 -8.45
CA ASP A 403 24.16 -6.03 -8.34
C ASP A 403 25.11 -6.44 -7.19
N PRO A 404 24.71 -6.22 -5.92
CA PRO A 404 25.55 -6.53 -4.78
C PRO A 404 25.91 -8.02 -4.73
N THR A 405 27.09 -8.31 -4.19
CA THR A 405 27.58 -9.69 -3.97
C THR A 405 27.50 -10.10 -2.50
N GLY A 406 26.94 -9.23 -1.66
CA GLY A 406 26.68 -9.49 -0.25
C GLY A 406 25.58 -10.55 -0.04
N PRO A 407 25.29 -10.88 1.23
CA PRO A 407 24.30 -11.90 1.56
C PRO A 407 22.86 -11.46 1.28
N ASP A 408 22.59 -10.15 1.33
CA ASP A 408 21.24 -9.58 1.21
C ASP A 408 21.25 -8.22 0.47
N VAL A 409 20.07 -7.71 0.13
CA VAL A 409 19.89 -6.41 -0.54
C VAL A 409 19.77 -5.23 0.43
N VAL A 410 19.48 -5.49 1.71
CA VAL A 410 19.08 -4.47 2.69
C VAL A 410 20.24 -3.93 3.52
N SER A 411 21.42 -4.54 3.48
CA SER A 411 22.61 -4.11 4.23
C SER A 411 23.88 -4.22 3.38
N ASN A 412 24.23 -3.12 2.70
CA ASN A 412 25.37 -3.06 1.80
C ASN A 412 26.23 -1.81 2.09
N THR A 413 27.56 -1.92 1.89
CA THR A 413 28.49 -0.79 2.04
C THR A 413 29.58 -0.85 0.96
N PRO A 414 29.58 0.06 -0.04
CA PRO A 414 28.52 1.05 -0.32
C PRO A 414 27.19 0.35 -0.66
N GLY A 415 26.08 1.07 -0.55
CA GLY A 415 24.73 0.59 -0.80
C GLY A 415 23.77 1.05 0.28
N ALA A 416 22.59 0.44 0.26
CA ALA A 416 21.54 0.74 1.23
C ALA A 416 21.80 0.05 2.58
N ASP A 417 21.39 0.71 3.66
CA ASP A 417 21.33 0.15 5.01
C ASP A 417 19.93 0.38 5.59
N LEU A 418 19.11 -0.66 5.55
CA LEU A 418 17.71 -0.67 5.97
C LEU A 418 17.52 -1.59 7.20
N ARG A 419 18.54 -1.71 8.05
CA ARG A 419 18.43 -2.51 9.29
C ARG A 419 17.64 -1.79 10.38
N THR A 420 17.66 -0.46 10.39
CA THR A 420 16.98 0.37 11.40
C THR A 420 15.92 1.29 10.78
N ARG A 421 15.04 1.81 11.64
CA ARG A 421 13.92 2.66 11.22
C ARG A 421 14.39 4.08 10.87
N TRP A 422 13.79 4.68 9.85
CA TRP A 422 13.80 6.12 9.67
C TRP A 422 12.55 6.72 10.32
N GLY A 423 12.76 7.75 11.13
CA GLY A 423 11.70 8.39 11.89
C GLY A 423 11.33 7.63 13.17
N VAL A 424 11.16 8.37 14.27
CA VAL A 424 10.61 7.84 15.51
C VAL A 424 9.12 7.55 15.33
N SER A 425 8.68 6.36 15.75
CA SER A 425 7.31 5.89 15.58
C SER A 425 6.28 6.87 16.19
N GLY A 426 5.19 7.12 15.47
CA GLY A 426 4.11 8.00 15.90
C GLY A 426 4.38 9.50 15.76
N THR A 427 5.57 9.91 15.34
CA THR A 427 5.91 11.34 15.20
C THR A 427 5.42 11.93 13.88
N HIS A 428 4.83 13.11 13.97
CA HIS A 428 4.43 13.96 12.85
C HIS A 428 5.57 14.87 12.38
N TRP A 429 5.36 15.56 11.27
CA TRP A 429 6.35 16.48 10.71
C TRP A 429 6.78 17.55 11.72
N GLY A 430 8.10 17.73 11.85
CA GLY A 430 8.69 18.72 12.74
C GLY A 430 8.77 18.31 14.22
N GLU A 431 8.19 17.16 14.59
CA GLU A 431 8.34 16.61 15.94
C GLU A 431 9.74 15.99 16.13
N PRO A 432 10.28 15.95 17.36
CA PRO A 432 11.61 15.41 17.60
C PRO A 432 11.80 13.97 17.07
N GLY A 433 12.73 13.81 16.12
CA GLY A 433 13.07 12.51 15.55
C GLY A 433 12.25 12.09 14.33
N PHE A 434 11.39 12.95 13.78
CA PHE A 434 10.52 12.58 12.65
C PHE A 434 11.24 12.19 11.35
N ASP A 435 12.41 12.78 11.06
CA ASP A 435 13.15 12.61 9.79
C ASP A 435 14.59 12.14 9.93
N GLN A 436 14.93 11.52 11.06
CA GLN A 436 16.28 11.05 11.38
C GLN A 436 16.35 9.52 11.39
N PRO A 437 17.52 8.93 11.09
CA PRO A 437 17.74 7.51 11.34
C PRO A 437 17.66 7.23 12.84
N THR A 438 17.16 6.05 13.19
CA THR A 438 17.04 5.60 14.58
C THR A 438 17.97 4.42 14.85
N ASP A 439 18.12 4.07 16.13
CA ASP A 439 18.74 2.82 16.57
C ASP A 439 17.71 1.69 16.75
N GLU A 440 16.43 1.94 16.40
CA GLU A 440 15.37 0.93 16.49
C GLU A 440 15.41 -0.02 15.28
N PRO A 441 15.34 -1.34 15.49
CA PRO A 441 15.34 -2.29 14.39
C PRO A 441 14.09 -2.13 13.51
N LEU A 442 14.27 -2.19 12.19
CA LEU A 442 13.17 -2.28 11.23
C LEU A 442 12.57 -3.68 11.18
N TRP A 443 13.40 -4.70 11.42
CA TRP A 443 13.07 -6.11 11.25
C TRP A 443 13.05 -6.86 12.61
N PRO A 444 12.21 -7.91 12.75
CA PRO A 444 11.21 -8.36 11.80
C PRO A 444 10.11 -7.31 11.59
N TRP A 445 9.49 -7.34 10.41
CA TRP A 445 8.49 -6.36 10.02
C TRP A 445 7.24 -6.50 10.90
N PRO A 446 6.71 -5.40 11.48
CA PRO A 446 5.55 -5.46 12.36
C PRO A 446 4.33 -6.09 11.66
N CYS A 447 3.67 -7.01 12.36
CA CYS A 447 2.42 -7.64 11.90
C CYS A 447 2.49 -8.36 10.55
N GLU A 448 3.68 -8.75 10.09
CA GLU A 448 3.89 -9.36 8.77
C GLU A 448 3.06 -10.62 8.51
N ARG A 449 2.78 -11.44 9.54
CA ARG A 449 1.88 -12.59 9.42
C ARG A 449 0.48 -12.18 8.99
N ARG A 450 -0.09 -11.17 9.65
CA ARG A 450 -1.46 -10.72 9.37
C ARG A 450 -1.57 -9.97 8.05
N ILE A 451 -0.51 -9.25 7.66
CA ILE A 451 -0.38 -8.67 6.32
C ILE A 451 -0.37 -9.78 5.27
N ALA A 452 0.44 -10.83 5.46
CA ALA A 452 0.53 -11.95 4.52
C ALA A 452 -0.81 -12.70 4.38
N GLU A 453 -1.53 -12.92 5.49
CA GLU A 453 -2.86 -13.53 5.48
C GLU A 453 -3.83 -12.75 4.59
N VAL A 454 -3.93 -11.42 4.76
CA VAL A 454 -4.85 -10.59 3.94
C VAL A 454 -4.39 -10.50 2.48
N PHE A 455 -3.08 -10.45 2.23
CA PHE A 455 -2.53 -10.42 0.86
C PHE A 455 -2.71 -11.77 0.13
N ALA A 456 -2.81 -12.88 0.84
CA ALA A 456 -3.06 -14.19 0.24
C ALA A 456 -4.54 -14.44 -0.10
N GLU A 457 -5.46 -13.65 0.44
CA GLU A 457 -6.91 -13.85 0.23
C GLU A 457 -7.30 -13.78 -1.25
N PRO A 458 -8.06 -14.77 -1.77
CA PRO A 458 -8.48 -14.79 -3.18
C PRO A 458 -9.12 -13.49 -3.63
N ASN A 459 -8.67 -12.99 -4.77
CA ASN A 459 -9.13 -11.71 -5.30
C ASN A 459 -9.10 -11.72 -6.84
N ASP A 460 -10.09 -12.37 -7.44
CA ASP A 460 -10.18 -12.54 -8.89
C ASP A 460 -10.49 -11.21 -9.59
N PRO A 461 -9.71 -10.83 -10.62
CA PRO A 461 -9.97 -9.62 -11.40
C PRO A 461 -11.32 -9.68 -12.13
N PRO A 462 -12.14 -8.61 -12.07
CA PRO A 462 -13.36 -8.49 -12.87
C PRO A 462 -13.08 -8.47 -14.38
N PRO A 463 -14.08 -8.78 -15.24
CA PRO A 463 -13.90 -8.69 -16.69
C PRO A 463 -13.56 -7.26 -17.16
N GLY A 464 -12.38 -7.08 -17.74
CA GLY A 464 -11.89 -5.78 -18.22
C GLY A 464 -10.65 -5.30 -17.46
N ASP A 465 -10.42 -5.85 -16.28
CA ASP A 465 -9.23 -5.59 -15.48
C ASP A 465 -8.04 -6.43 -15.97
N ALA A 466 -6.83 -5.90 -15.76
CA ALA A 466 -5.58 -6.54 -16.09
C ALA A 466 -4.67 -6.65 -14.86
N PRO A 467 -3.91 -7.76 -14.70
CA PRO A 467 -4.03 -9.01 -15.48
C PRO A 467 -5.39 -9.68 -15.28
N ALA A 468 -5.80 -10.56 -16.20
CA ALA A 468 -7.09 -11.27 -16.12
C ALA A 468 -7.14 -12.37 -15.05
N VAL A 469 -6.00 -12.67 -14.41
CA VAL A 469 -5.85 -13.63 -13.32
C VAL A 469 -4.92 -13.01 -12.30
N ASN A 470 -5.29 -13.11 -11.02
CA ASN A 470 -4.48 -12.63 -9.91
C ASN A 470 -4.08 -13.82 -9.01
N GLU A 471 -2.82 -14.23 -9.07
CA GLU A 471 -2.27 -15.19 -8.11
C GLU A 471 -1.90 -14.45 -6.82
N THR A 472 -2.79 -14.51 -5.84
CA THR A 472 -2.65 -13.77 -4.57
C THR A 472 -1.59 -14.40 -3.66
N SER A 473 -1.37 -15.71 -3.79
CA SER A 473 -0.37 -16.48 -3.02
C SER A 473 1.00 -16.41 -3.68
N ARG A 474 1.55 -15.20 -3.80
CA ARG A 474 2.88 -14.93 -4.37
C ARG A 474 3.78 -14.12 -3.45
N GLY A 475 5.09 -14.20 -3.70
CA GLY A 475 6.10 -13.52 -2.90
C GLY A 475 6.00 -13.90 -1.43
N PHE A 476 5.99 -12.90 -0.54
CA PHE A 476 5.84 -13.13 0.90
C PHE A 476 4.47 -13.74 1.31
N ALA A 477 3.46 -13.68 0.43
CA ALA A 477 2.14 -14.27 0.66
C ALA A 477 2.00 -15.72 0.15
N ALA A 478 3.04 -16.30 -0.47
CA ALA A 478 3.00 -17.66 -1.03
C ALA A 478 2.96 -18.79 0.02
N GLY A 479 3.18 -18.47 1.29
CA GLY A 479 3.41 -19.47 2.35
C GLY A 479 4.68 -20.29 2.10
N GLY A 480 4.81 -21.42 2.81
CA GLY A 480 5.97 -22.31 2.69
C GLY A 480 7.10 -21.99 3.66
N ILE A 481 8.27 -22.56 3.41
CA ILE A 481 9.46 -22.47 4.29
C ILE A 481 10.55 -21.67 3.59
N GLY A 482 11.02 -20.61 4.24
CA GLY A 482 12.14 -19.77 3.79
C GLY A 482 13.49 -20.48 3.91
N LEU A 483 14.54 -19.87 3.37
CA LEU A 483 15.90 -20.42 3.39
C LEU A 483 16.48 -20.52 4.80
N TYR A 484 16.02 -19.69 5.73
CA TYR A 484 16.34 -19.75 7.16
C TYR A 484 15.70 -20.94 7.90
N GLY A 485 14.74 -21.63 7.28
CA GLY A 485 14.13 -22.86 7.80
C GLY A 485 12.80 -22.67 8.53
N GLY A 486 12.33 -21.44 8.73
CA GLY A 486 10.98 -21.13 9.23
C GLY A 486 9.99 -20.71 8.13
N PRO A 487 8.76 -20.31 8.49
CA PRO A 487 7.75 -19.87 7.52
C PRO A 487 8.21 -18.68 6.67
N VAL A 488 7.80 -18.61 5.40
CA VAL A 488 8.03 -17.39 4.61
C VAL A 488 7.27 -16.21 5.24
N THR A 489 7.98 -15.15 5.58
CA THR A 489 7.44 -13.87 6.06
C THR A 489 7.86 -12.72 5.16
N LEU A 490 7.33 -11.51 5.37
CA LEU A 490 7.80 -10.32 4.63
C LEU A 490 9.28 -10.08 4.89
N THR A 491 9.71 -10.23 6.14
CA THR A 491 11.11 -10.13 6.55
C THR A 491 11.96 -11.17 5.83
N SER A 492 11.61 -12.46 5.93
CA SER A 492 12.43 -13.49 5.30
C SER A 492 12.46 -13.33 3.79
N TYR A 493 11.32 -12.99 3.16
CA TYR A 493 11.23 -12.79 1.72
C TYR A 493 12.20 -11.71 1.21
N VAL A 494 12.27 -10.57 1.91
CA VAL A 494 13.17 -9.47 1.54
C VAL A 494 14.63 -9.81 1.81
N TRP A 495 14.94 -10.39 2.98
CA TRP A 495 16.32 -10.71 3.36
C TRP A 495 16.93 -11.83 2.52
N GLU A 496 16.11 -12.73 1.99
CA GLU A 496 16.56 -13.91 1.25
C GLU A 496 16.62 -13.71 -0.27
N LEU A 497 16.39 -12.49 -0.77
CA LEU A 497 16.35 -12.17 -2.21
C LEU A 497 17.61 -12.57 -2.99
N LEU A 498 18.78 -12.58 -2.34
CA LEU A 498 20.06 -13.00 -2.96
C LEU A 498 20.38 -14.49 -2.77
N GLY A 499 19.44 -15.27 -2.23
CA GLY A 499 19.60 -16.72 -2.03
C GLY A 499 20.41 -17.10 -0.80
N THR A 500 20.63 -16.18 0.14
CA THR A 500 21.24 -16.47 1.45
C THR A 500 20.15 -16.55 2.51
N PRO A 501 20.19 -17.52 3.45
CA PRO A 501 19.27 -17.57 4.58
C PRO A 501 19.24 -16.27 5.38
N CYS A 502 18.04 -15.83 5.77
CA CYS A 502 17.87 -14.71 6.69
C CYS A 502 18.62 -14.99 8.01
N PRO A 503 19.36 -14.02 8.58
CA PRO A 503 20.05 -14.20 9.85
C PRO A 503 19.12 -14.55 11.01
N ASP A 504 19.58 -15.42 11.92
CA ASP A 504 18.81 -15.86 13.10
C ASP A 504 18.39 -14.69 14.01
N ASP A 505 19.23 -13.65 14.12
CA ASP A 505 18.95 -12.45 14.91
C ASP A 505 17.93 -11.49 14.27
N VAL A 506 17.55 -11.75 13.01
CA VAL A 506 16.54 -10.99 12.26
C VAL A 506 15.24 -11.78 12.14
N CYS A 507 15.30 -13.02 11.65
CA CYS A 507 14.10 -13.82 11.35
C CYS A 507 13.69 -14.78 12.47
N GLY A 508 14.55 -15.05 13.45
CA GLY A 508 14.27 -15.97 14.56
C GLY A 508 14.06 -17.41 14.10
N ALA A 509 15.10 -18.24 14.19
CA ALA A 509 15.00 -19.69 14.00
C ALA A 509 14.54 -20.43 15.26
#